data_AF-A0A644TEY3-F1
#
_entry.id   AF-A0A644TEY3-F1
#
_cell.length_a   1.000
_cell.length_b   1.000
_cell.length_c   1.000
_cell.angle_alpha   90.00
_cell.angle_beta   90.00
_cell.angle_gamma   90.00
#
_symmetry.space_group_name_H-M   'P 1'
#
loop_
_entity.id
_entity.type
_entity.pdbx_description
1 polymer ?
#
loop_
_entity_poly.entity_id
_entity_poly.type
_entity_poly.pdbx_seq_one_letter_code
_entity_poly.pdbx_strand_id
1 'polypeptide(L)'
;MTSKAVVANSQVHEVEENTEAIRILDRFHKNQCIVCDSEDIDWEALLSAKTDNRTKVIEALDKDVQTLIHKIIALVPENDPFNIKTILLEAVCAGDKSKLDTLVADIATIKKMFERQVMNELATVFQGSDLPEKLVEYQKLLEEKPEITEEDMLYIEEIISNSMSKTLTLERDDKKNLRITLSNSEFLGKVRDELPLSTGEQNFLSLTFEFLKAKNSSCPIVIIDDPISSFDSIYKNKVVYAIVKMLHRKKRIILTHNTDLLRLLDGQYKRCYKLYLLNNTDGEENGFIRLNNKEQDMLISLEKLLAAFRGAIFDHIKDVNLFLISMIPFMRGYANIINNVNLTDRLTQVMHGYKSDKVDIAKAYIELFGNNDNIIPDSYEVSVSDILAKTVDGVNILDNTQYPLLDKTLRHSFTYLFLRLLVEKKLVEKFSIDTTQYKQLGQIISAAYPDENDIIQIKNRIRLTSKKTLINEFNHFEGNLSIFQPAIDITDHALGNERTNIVTFVSNL
;
A
#
# COMPACT_ATOMS: atom_id res chain seq x y z
N MET A 1 57.64 -31.74 24.87
CA MET A 1 58.23 -33.09 24.70
C MET A 1 59.71 -32.99 24.99
N THR A 2 60.20 -33.77 25.93
CA THR A 2 61.62 -33.87 26.28
C THR A 2 62.42 -34.26 25.04
N SER A 3 63.41 -33.45 24.71
CA SER A 3 64.32 -33.64 23.57
C SER A 3 65.14 -34.92 23.77
N LYS A 4 64.63 -36.07 23.35
CA LYS A 4 65.48 -37.27 23.17
C LYS A 4 66.56 -36.91 22.15
N ALA A 5 67.82 -37.07 22.53
CA ALA A 5 68.94 -36.85 21.64
C ALA A 5 68.88 -37.89 20.51
N VAL A 6 69.03 -37.45 19.26
CA VAL A 6 69.20 -38.37 18.13
C VAL A 6 70.59 -38.98 18.29
N VAL A 7 70.66 -40.29 18.51
CA VAL A 7 71.95 -40.99 18.64
C VAL A 7 72.56 -41.08 17.25
N ALA A 8 73.76 -40.51 17.07
CA ALA A 8 74.46 -40.53 15.81
C ALA A 8 74.76 -41.96 15.36
N ASN A 9 74.41 -42.30 14.12
CA ASN A 9 74.77 -43.56 13.49
C ASN A 9 75.35 -43.30 12.10
N SER A 10 76.68 -43.34 12.00
CA SER A 10 77.42 -43.09 10.76
C SER A 10 77.13 -44.10 9.63
N GLN A 11 76.54 -45.25 9.96
CA GLN A 11 76.19 -46.29 8.99
C GLN A 11 74.75 -46.16 8.49
N VAL A 12 73.96 -45.17 8.94
CA VAL A 12 72.53 -45.08 8.59
C VAL A 12 72.29 -44.91 7.07
N HIS A 13 73.22 -44.31 6.33
CA HIS A 13 73.14 -44.24 4.87
C HIS A 13 73.23 -45.62 4.21
N GLU A 14 73.93 -46.57 4.84
CA GLU A 14 73.98 -47.96 4.37
C GLU A 14 72.58 -48.61 4.35
N VAL A 15 71.60 -48.11 5.11
CA VAL A 15 70.21 -48.60 5.05
C VAL A 15 69.59 -48.33 3.69
N GLU A 16 69.76 -47.12 3.16
CA GLU A 16 69.26 -46.73 1.84
C GLU A 16 70.05 -47.44 0.73
N GLU A 17 71.38 -47.40 0.82
CA GLU A 17 72.28 -48.05 -0.15
C GLU A 17 72.03 -49.56 -0.25
N ASN A 18 71.90 -50.24 0.90
CA ASN A 18 71.59 -51.66 0.92
C ASN A 18 70.16 -51.92 0.45
N THR A 19 69.19 -51.03 0.69
CA THR A 19 67.81 -51.19 0.19
C THR A 19 67.77 -51.13 -1.33
N GLU A 20 68.46 -50.18 -1.95
CA GLU A 20 68.52 -50.09 -3.41
C GLU A 20 69.35 -51.23 -4.01
N ALA A 21 70.46 -51.61 -3.37
CA ALA A 21 71.26 -52.78 -3.76
C ALA A 21 70.44 -54.08 -3.70
N ILE A 22 69.66 -54.30 -2.64
CA ILE A 22 68.74 -55.44 -2.50
C ILE A 22 67.70 -55.42 -3.63
N ARG A 23 67.07 -54.28 -3.90
CA ARG A 23 66.10 -54.13 -4.99
C ARG A 23 66.69 -54.49 -6.35
N ILE A 24 67.94 -54.09 -6.61
CA ILE A 24 68.65 -54.41 -7.84
C ILE A 24 68.99 -55.90 -7.91
N LEU A 25 69.57 -56.46 -6.84
CA LEU A 25 69.97 -57.86 -6.76
C LEU A 25 68.78 -58.81 -6.91
N ASP A 26 67.68 -58.54 -6.18
CA ASP A 26 66.41 -59.29 -6.20
C ASP A 26 65.67 -59.16 -7.54
N ARG A 27 65.92 -58.10 -8.31
CA ARG A 27 65.30 -57.93 -9.62
C ARG A 27 66.01 -58.67 -10.74
N PHE A 28 67.35 -58.70 -10.73
CA PHE A 28 68.12 -59.10 -11.92
C PHE A 28 68.82 -60.45 -11.83
N HIS A 29 69.13 -60.98 -10.63
CA HIS A 29 69.67 -62.33 -10.42
C HIS A 29 70.84 -62.72 -11.37
N LYS A 30 71.90 -61.89 -11.44
CA LYS A 30 73.04 -62.11 -12.35
C LYS A 30 74.35 -62.33 -11.59
N ASN A 31 75.22 -63.16 -12.16
CA ASN A 31 76.58 -63.38 -11.67
C ASN A 31 77.58 -62.31 -12.14
N GLN A 32 77.09 -61.23 -12.75
CA GLN A 32 77.87 -60.05 -13.14
C GLN A 32 77.18 -58.79 -12.62
N CYS A 33 77.93 -57.87 -12.00
CA CYS A 33 77.38 -56.63 -11.48
C CYS A 33 76.93 -55.71 -12.62
N ILE A 34 75.68 -55.23 -12.58
CA ILE A 34 75.18 -54.27 -13.59
C ILE A 34 75.68 -52.83 -13.41
N VAL A 35 76.38 -52.54 -12.31
CA VAL A 35 76.87 -51.20 -11.97
C VAL A 35 78.36 -51.05 -12.28
N CYS A 36 79.16 -52.08 -11.96
CA CYS A 36 80.62 -52.04 -12.10
C CYS A 36 81.21 -53.21 -12.91
N ASP A 37 80.37 -54.00 -13.58
CA ASP A 37 80.73 -55.09 -14.49
C ASP A 37 81.60 -56.23 -13.91
N SER A 38 81.78 -56.27 -12.58
CA SER A 38 82.53 -57.35 -11.91
C SER A 38 81.87 -58.70 -12.16
N GLU A 39 82.65 -59.67 -12.65
CA GLU A 39 82.20 -61.04 -13.00
C GLU A 39 82.33 -62.01 -11.81
N ASP A 40 81.71 -63.19 -11.93
CA ASP A 40 81.70 -64.27 -10.92
C ASP A 40 81.15 -63.88 -9.55
N ILE A 41 80.15 -63.00 -9.55
CA ILE A 41 79.46 -62.56 -8.34
C ILE A 41 78.48 -63.64 -7.88
N ASP A 42 78.60 -64.05 -6.61
CA ASP A 42 77.57 -64.83 -5.93
C ASP A 42 76.42 -63.90 -5.51
N TRP A 43 75.43 -63.74 -6.39
CA TRP A 43 74.32 -62.81 -6.18
C TRP A 43 73.48 -63.19 -4.95
N GLU A 44 73.36 -64.49 -4.64
CA GLU A 44 72.54 -64.99 -3.55
C GLU A 44 73.23 -64.72 -2.21
N ALA A 45 74.54 -64.98 -2.14
CA ALA A 45 75.35 -64.62 -0.98
C ALA A 45 75.41 -63.10 -0.75
N LEU A 46 75.48 -62.29 -1.82
CA LEU A 46 75.47 -60.82 -1.70
C LEU A 46 74.11 -60.27 -1.32
N LEU A 47 73.01 -60.80 -1.87
CA LEU A 47 71.66 -60.43 -1.47
C LEU A 47 71.45 -60.72 0.02
N SER A 48 71.89 -61.90 0.48
CA SER A 48 71.88 -62.27 1.89
C SER A 48 72.72 -61.32 2.74
N ALA A 49 73.99 -61.09 2.37
CA ALA A 49 74.89 -60.19 3.10
C ALA A 49 74.39 -58.74 3.17
N LYS A 50 73.79 -58.22 2.09
CA LYS A 50 73.19 -56.87 2.04
C LYS A 50 71.92 -56.79 2.89
N THR A 51 71.10 -57.85 2.88
CA THR A 51 69.90 -57.96 3.73
C THR A 51 70.27 -58.02 5.20
N ASP A 52 71.28 -58.81 5.56
CA ASP A 52 71.80 -58.94 6.92
C ASP A 52 72.42 -57.62 7.40
N ASN A 53 73.22 -56.96 6.56
CA ASN A 53 73.80 -55.66 6.91
C ASN A 53 72.73 -54.59 7.12
N ARG A 54 71.74 -54.49 6.21
CA ARG A 54 70.61 -53.58 6.39
C ARG A 54 69.86 -53.85 7.70
N THR A 55 69.58 -55.11 8.00
CA THR A 55 68.87 -55.51 9.23
C THR A 55 69.68 -55.15 10.46
N LYS A 56 70.98 -55.44 10.46
CA LYS A 56 71.91 -55.11 11.54
C LYS A 56 72.00 -53.60 11.79
N VAL A 57 72.09 -52.78 10.73
CA VAL A 57 72.16 -51.32 10.86
C VAL A 57 70.83 -50.75 11.38
N ILE A 58 69.69 -51.29 10.93
CA ILE A 58 68.36 -50.90 11.45
C ILE A 58 68.22 -51.29 12.92
N GLU A 59 68.54 -52.53 13.30
CA GLU A 59 68.45 -53.03 14.67
C GLU A 59 69.36 -52.29 15.66
N ALA A 60 70.47 -51.71 15.17
CA ALA A 60 71.35 -50.85 15.95
C ALA A 60 70.77 -49.45 16.23
N LEU A 61 69.69 -49.04 15.53
CA LEU A 61 68.98 -47.79 15.80
C LEU A 61 67.98 -47.95 16.95
N ASP A 62 67.66 -46.84 17.62
CA ASP A 62 66.59 -46.80 18.62
C ASP A 62 65.22 -47.13 17.99
N LYS A 63 64.37 -47.87 18.72
CA LYS A 63 63.04 -48.30 18.24
C LYS A 63 62.14 -47.14 17.80
N ASP A 64 62.26 -45.99 18.43
CA ASP A 64 61.49 -44.80 18.05
C ASP A 64 61.96 -44.22 16.71
N VAL A 65 63.29 -44.26 16.46
CA VAL A 65 63.90 -43.79 15.21
C VAL A 65 63.59 -44.74 14.05
N GLN A 66 63.64 -46.06 14.28
CA GLN A 66 63.22 -47.06 13.29
C GLN A 66 61.78 -46.82 12.83
N THR A 67 60.87 -46.62 13.79
CA THR A 67 59.44 -46.36 13.51
C THR A 67 59.25 -45.07 12.71
N LEU A 68 60.03 -44.03 13.03
CA LEU A 68 59.97 -42.74 12.36
C LEU A 68 60.45 -42.82 10.91
N ILE A 69 61.59 -43.48 10.66
CA ILE A 69 62.15 -43.69 9.32
C ILE A 69 61.14 -44.42 8.44
N HIS A 70 60.54 -45.52 8.92
CA HIS A 70 59.54 -46.26 8.15
C HIS A 70 58.29 -45.43 7.82
N LYS A 71 57.80 -44.62 8.76
CA LYS A 71 56.63 -43.76 8.53
C LYS A 71 56.93 -42.64 7.53
N ILE A 72 58.10 -42.02 7.61
CA ILE A 72 58.49 -40.93 6.72
C ILE A 72 58.72 -41.46 5.30
N ILE A 73 59.40 -42.59 5.14
CA ILE A 73 59.60 -43.22 3.83
C ILE A 73 58.25 -43.49 3.12
N ALA A 74 57.23 -43.93 3.87
CA ALA A 74 55.90 -44.20 3.32
C ALA A 74 55.10 -42.93 2.95
N LEU A 75 55.36 -41.80 3.61
CA LEU A 75 54.63 -40.55 3.40
C LEU A 75 55.25 -39.66 2.31
N VAL A 76 56.55 -39.79 2.08
CA VAL A 76 57.28 -38.93 1.16
C VAL A 76 57.15 -39.45 -0.28
N PRO A 77 56.56 -38.67 -1.21
CA PRO A 77 56.39 -39.06 -2.60
C PRO A 77 57.73 -39.28 -3.32
N GLU A 78 57.71 -39.96 -4.49
CA GLU A 78 58.93 -40.20 -5.28
C GLU A 78 59.65 -38.91 -5.69
N ASN A 79 58.89 -37.84 -5.98
CA ASN A 79 59.40 -36.50 -6.14
C ASN A 79 59.30 -35.80 -4.77
N ASP A 80 60.42 -35.75 -4.03
CA ASP A 80 60.53 -35.16 -2.69
C ASP A 80 61.09 -33.73 -2.78
N PRO A 81 60.27 -32.69 -3.10
CA PRO A 81 60.76 -31.32 -3.31
C PRO A 81 61.35 -30.69 -2.05
N PHE A 82 61.12 -31.29 -0.88
CA PHE A 82 61.61 -30.83 0.42
C PHE A 82 62.82 -31.62 0.91
N ASN A 83 63.29 -32.62 0.15
CA ASN A 83 64.40 -33.51 0.51
C ASN A 83 64.25 -34.11 1.93
N ILE A 84 63.03 -34.42 2.34
CA ILE A 84 62.67 -34.92 3.67
C ILE A 84 63.47 -36.19 3.99
N LYS A 85 63.61 -37.11 3.03
CA LYS A 85 64.36 -38.37 3.21
C LYS A 85 65.84 -38.10 3.51
N THR A 86 66.47 -37.26 2.69
CA THR A 86 67.89 -36.89 2.82
C THR A 86 68.16 -36.16 4.14
N ILE A 87 67.32 -35.18 4.49
CA ILE A 87 67.47 -34.41 5.72
C ILE A 87 67.31 -35.31 6.96
N LEU A 88 66.40 -36.28 6.93
CA LEU A 88 66.23 -37.25 8.01
C LEU A 88 67.47 -38.13 8.19
N LEU A 89 68.00 -38.68 7.09
CA LEU A 89 69.18 -39.55 7.14
C LEU A 89 70.42 -38.79 7.60
N GLU A 90 70.65 -37.57 7.11
CA GLU A 90 71.72 -36.70 7.58
C GLU A 90 71.60 -36.37 9.08
N ALA A 91 70.38 -36.12 9.56
CA ALA A 91 70.13 -35.83 10.96
C ALA A 91 70.43 -37.02 11.87
N VAL A 92 70.09 -38.24 11.45
CA VAL A 92 70.43 -39.48 12.17
C VAL A 92 71.93 -39.79 12.07
N CYS A 93 72.55 -39.51 10.94
CA CYS A 93 73.99 -39.73 10.73
C CYS A 93 74.83 -38.82 11.64
N ALA A 94 74.52 -37.53 11.68
CA ALA A 94 75.24 -36.54 12.47
C ALA A 94 74.78 -36.46 13.94
N GLY A 95 73.64 -37.06 14.28
CA GLY A 95 72.99 -36.87 15.58
C GLY A 95 72.47 -35.44 15.80
N ASP A 96 72.32 -34.64 14.73
CA ASP A 96 71.88 -33.25 14.76
C ASP A 96 70.53 -33.07 14.06
N LYS A 97 69.53 -32.63 14.81
CA LYS A 97 68.18 -32.39 14.31
C LYS A 97 67.93 -30.97 13.80
N SER A 98 68.93 -30.08 13.80
CA SER A 98 68.78 -28.66 13.44
C SER A 98 68.11 -28.45 12.08
N LYS A 99 68.49 -29.24 11.07
CA LYS A 99 67.89 -29.19 9.73
C LYS A 99 66.44 -29.69 9.70
N LEU A 100 66.10 -30.69 10.52
CA LEU A 100 64.72 -31.18 10.67
C LEU A 100 63.84 -30.12 11.34
N ASP A 101 64.34 -29.48 12.39
CA ASP A 101 63.62 -28.41 13.09
C ASP A 101 63.36 -27.22 12.13
N THR A 102 64.33 -26.91 11.26
CA THR A 102 64.18 -25.88 10.21
C THR A 102 63.11 -26.27 9.20
N LEU A 103 63.13 -27.51 8.69
CA LEU A 103 62.13 -28.00 7.75
C LEU A 103 60.70 -27.97 8.33
N VAL A 104 60.54 -28.34 9.60
CA VAL A 104 59.25 -28.26 10.30
C VAL A 104 58.77 -26.81 10.40
N ALA A 105 59.67 -25.87 10.68
CA ALA A 105 59.34 -24.44 10.72
C ALA A 105 58.92 -23.89 9.35
N ASP A 106 59.59 -24.32 8.27
CA ASP A 106 59.27 -23.93 6.90
C ASP A 106 57.89 -24.45 6.47
N ILE A 107 57.59 -25.74 6.73
CA ILE A 107 56.27 -26.33 6.46
C ILE A 107 55.18 -25.59 7.24
N ALA A 108 55.43 -25.25 8.51
CA ALA A 108 54.47 -24.49 9.31
C ALA A 108 54.23 -23.08 8.75
N THR A 109 55.27 -22.45 8.17
CA THR A 109 55.17 -21.14 7.53
C THR A 109 54.35 -21.22 6.24
N ILE A 110 54.62 -22.20 5.39
CA ILE A 110 53.86 -22.46 4.15
C ILE A 110 52.37 -22.67 4.48
N LYS A 111 52.07 -23.48 5.50
CA LYS A 111 50.69 -23.72 5.95
C LYS A 111 49.97 -22.40 6.30
N LYS A 112 50.62 -21.52 7.07
CA LYS A 112 50.05 -20.21 7.44
C LYS A 112 49.85 -19.31 6.23
N MET A 113 50.75 -19.36 5.24
CA MET A 113 50.59 -18.59 4.00
C MET A 113 49.37 -19.07 3.21
N PHE A 114 49.20 -20.40 3.10
CA PHE A 114 48.06 -20.99 2.41
C PHE A 114 46.73 -20.65 3.11
N GLU A 115 46.67 -20.75 4.45
CA GLU A 115 45.49 -20.35 5.24
C GLU A 115 45.11 -18.90 4.97
N ARG A 116 46.08 -17.98 4.93
CA ARG A 116 45.83 -16.57 4.60
C ARG A 116 45.33 -16.38 3.18
N GLN A 117 45.89 -17.10 2.21
CA GLN A 117 45.49 -17.01 0.82
C GLN A 117 44.03 -17.44 0.64
N VAL A 118 43.64 -18.58 1.21
CA VAL A 118 42.26 -19.09 1.17
C VAL A 118 41.29 -18.08 1.81
N MET A 119 41.65 -17.51 2.95
CA MET A 119 40.82 -16.50 3.62
C MET A 119 40.65 -15.23 2.78
N ASN A 120 41.71 -14.78 2.09
CA ASN A 120 41.64 -13.61 1.22
C ASN A 120 40.79 -13.87 -0.03
N GLU A 121 40.89 -15.06 -0.62
CA GLU A 121 40.05 -15.47 -1.75
C GLU A 121 38.57 -15.50 -1.33
N LEU A 122 38.25 -16.11 -0.18
CA LEU A 122 36.90 -16.10 0.39
C LEU A 122 36.39 -14.68 0.66
N ALA A 123 37.21 -13.80 1.23
CA ALA A 123 36.85 -12.42 1.48
C ALA A 123 36.54 -11.67 0.16
N THR A 124 37.32 -11.94 -0.90
CA THR A 124 37.11 -11.34 -2.22
C THR A 124 35.80 -11.82 -2.85
N VAL A 125 35.49 -13.11 -2.76
CA VAL A 125 34.21 -13.68 -3.22
C VAL A 125 33.04 -13.08 -2.45
N PHE A 126 33.16 -12.94 -1.12
CA PHE A 126 32.12 -12.34 -0.29
C PHE A 126 31.87 -10.87 -0.66
N GLN A 127 32.93 -10.05 -0.80
CA GLN A 127 32.82 -8.64 -1.18
C GLN A 127 32.31 -8.43 -2.61
N GLY A 128 32.61 -9.34 -3.53
CA GLY A 128 32.12 -9.28 -4.92
C GLY A 128 30.69 -9.81 -5.12
N SER A 129 30.05 -10.32 -4.06
CA SER A 129 28.67 -10.83 -4.09
C SER A 129 27.65 -9.81 -3.58
N ASP A 130 26.37 -10.13 -3.69
CA ASP A 130 25.25 -9.37 -3.13
C ASP A 130 24.97 -9.67 -1.65
N LEU A 131 25.67 -10.65 -1.06
CA LEU A 131 25.49 -11.07 0.34
C LEU A 131 25.67 -9.93 1.35
N PRO A 132 26.66 -9.02 1.24
CA PRO A 132 26.81 -7.92 2.19
C PRO A 132 25.58 -7.00 2.22
N GLU A 133 25.05 -6.64 1.05
CA GLU A 133 23.86 -5.80 0.93
C GLU A 133 22.62 -6.51 1.50
N LYS A 134 22.44 -7.79 1.15
CA LYS A 134 21.34 -8.63 1.65
C LYS A 134 21.40 -8.81 3.17
N LEU A 135 22.59 -8.92 3.75
CA LEU A 135 22.78 -9.04 5.19
C LEU A 135 22.37 -7.75 5.91
N VAL A 136 22.75 -6.58 5.36
CA VAL A 136 22.33 -5.27 5.90
C VAL A 136 20.82 -5.10 5.80
N GLU A 137 20.22 -5.45 4.66
CA GLU A 137 18.76 -5.45 4.47
C GLU A 137 18.06 -6.34 5.50
N TYR A 138 18.56 -7.57 5.70
CA TYR A 138 18.02 -8.52 6.66
C TYR A 138 18.12 -8.01 8.11
N GLN A 139 19.25 -7.42 8.51
CA GLN A 139 19.41 -6.84 9.84
C GLN A 139 18.42 -5.69 10.07
N LYS A 140 18.23 -4.83 9.07
CA LYS A 140 17.25 -3.75 9.14
C LYS A 140 15.82 -4.26 9.31
N LEU A 141 15.44 -5.32 8.61
CA LEU A 141 14.12 -5.97 8.77
C LEU A 141 13.91 -6.54 10.19
N LEU A 142 14.97 -7.02 10.83
CA LEU A 142 14.90 -7.50 12.22
C LEU A 142 14.75 -6.34 13.22
N GLU A 143 15.43 -5.22 13.00
CA GLU A 143 15.33 -4.02 13.85
C GLU A 143 13.97 -3.32 13.72
N GLU A 144 13.39 -3.31 12.52
CA GLU A 144 12.08 -2.69 12.23
C GLU A 144 10.88 -3.63 12.50
N LYS A 145 11.11 -4.78 13.13
CA LYS A 145 10.07 -5.79 13.37
C LYS A 145 8.93 -5.18 14.20
N PRO A 146 7.67 -5.22 13.70
CA PRO A 146 6.55 -4.57 14.38
C PRO A 146 6.28 -5.21 15.75
N GLU A 147 6.23 -4.38 16.79
CA GLU A 147 5.84 -4.79 18.13
C GLU A 147 4.31 -4.86 18.21
N ILE A 148 3.76 -6.06 17.98
CA ILE A 148 2.31 -6.30 18.11
C ILE A 148 2.02 -6.71 19.55
N THR A 149 1.27 -5.86 20.27
CA THR A 149 0.86 -6.12 21.66
C THR A 149 -0.18 -7.25 21.72
N GLU A 150 -0.41 -7.84 22.90
CA GLU A 150 -1.50 -8.83 23.08
C GLU A 150 -2.87 -8.23 22.77
N GLU A 151 -3.10 -6.96 23.12
CA GLU A 151 -4.32 -6.23 22.78
C GLU A 151 -4.51 -6.13 21.26
N ASP A 152 -3.43 -5.89 20.51
CA ASP A 152 -3.47 -5.87 19.06
C ASP A 152 -3.81 -7.24 18.47
N MET A 153 -3.21 -8.31 18.99
CA MET A 153 -3.51 -9.67 18.53
C MET A 153 -4.99 -10.01 18.75
N LEU A 154 -5.52 -9.79 19.96
CA LEU A 154 -6.93 -10.02 20.27
C LEU A 154 -7.86 -9.18 19.39
N TYR A 155 -7.51 -7.91 19.18
CA TYR A 155 -8.31 -7.02 18.33
C TYR A 155 -8.37 -7.52 16.88
N ILE A 156 -7.24 -7.95 16.33
CA ILE A 156 -7.16 -8.50 14.97
C ILE A 156 -7.98 -9.79 14.91
N GLU A 157 -7.75 -10.73 15.82
CA GLU A 157 -8.49 -11.99 15.84
C GLU A 157 -9.99 -11.76 15.94
N GLU A 158 -10.44 -10.90 16.85
CA GLU A 158 -11.86 -10.68 17.11
C GLU A 158 -12.54 -9.92 15.97
N ILE A 159 -11.95 -8.82 15.48
CA ILE A 159 -12.54 -8.09 14.36
C ILE A 159 -12.54 -8.93 13.11
N ILE A 160 -11.43 -9.57 12.79
CA ILE A 160 -11.29 -10.27 11.52
C ILE A 160 -12.11 -11.55 11.54
N SER A 161 -12.13 -12.29 12.66
CA SER A 161 -12.99 -13.46 12.80
C SER A 161 -14.48 -13.11 12.76
N ASN A 162 -14.89 -12.03 13.44
CA ASN A 162 -16.26 -11.52 13.36
C ASN A 162 -16.60 -10.90 12.00
N SER A 163 -15.61 -10.74 11.11
CA SER A 163 -15.82 -10.16 9.79
C SER A 163 -15.86 -11.14 8.65
N MET A 164 -15.10 -12.22 8.74
CA MET A 164 -14.92 -13.14 7.62
C MET A 164 -15.59 -14.50 7.88
N SER A 165 -16.30 -14.66 9.00
CA SER A 165 -16.87 -15.94 9.47
C SER A 165 -15.85 -17.08 9.44
N LYS A 166 -14.57 -16.75 9.64
CA LYS A 166 -13.40 -17.65 9.57
C LYS A 166 -12.51 -17.34 10.75
N THR A 167 -11.99 -18.36 11.41
CA THR A 167 -11.10 -18.18 12.55
C THR A 167 -9.73 -17.71 12.05
N LEU A 168 -9.34 -16.51 12.44
CA LEU A 168 -7.96 -16.04 12.30
C LEU A 168 -7.25 -16.26 13.63
N THR A 169 -6.07 -16.87 13.61
CA THR A 169 -5.21 -17.01 14.79
C THR A 169 -3.85 -16.36 14.55
N LEU A 170 -3.40 -15.56 15.52
CA LEU A 170 -2.09 -14.92 15.55
C LEU A 170 -1.27 -15.56 16.67
N GLU A 171 -0.32 -16.42 16.28
CA GLU A 171 0.59 -17.07 17.22
C GLU A 171 2.01 -16.51 17.04
N ARG A 172 2.81 -16.54 18.10
CA ARG A 172 4.26 -16.29 17.99
C ARG A 172 4.97 -17.63 17.97
N ASP A 173 5.83 -17.85 16.97
CA ASP A 173 6.72 -19.01 16.96
C ASP A 173 7.80 -18.90 18.05
N ASP A 174 8.60 -19.96 18.22
CA ASP A 174 9.70 -20.02 19.20
C ASP A 174 10.75 -18.90 19.02
N LYS A 175 10.79 -18.26 17.84
CA LYS A 175 11.67 -17.15 17.49
C LYS A 175 10.96 -15.79 17.57
N LYS A 176 9.77 -15.75 18.21
CA LYS A 176 8.89 -14.57 18.32
C LYS A 176 8.42 -14.01 16.98
N ASN A 177 8.45 -14.77 15.89
CA ASN A 177 7.85 -14.36 14.62
C ASN A 177 6.34 -14.53 14.68
N LEU A 178 5.60 -13.60 14.08
CA LEU A 178 4.16 -13.79 13.94
C LEU A 178 3.89 -14.87 12.90
N ARG A 179 3.22 -15.92 13.33
CA ARG A 179 2.54 -16.89 12.50
C ARG A 179 1.07 -16.53 12.49
N ILE A 180 0.53 -16.30 11.30
CA ILE A 180 -0.88 -15.99 11.16
C ILE A 180 -1.54 -17.08 10.33
N THR A 181 -2.55 -17.72 10.91
CA THR A 181 -3.30 -18.77 10.22
C THR A 181 -4.76 -18.38 10.07
N LEU A 182 -5.32 -18.78 8.94
CA LEU A 182 -6.74 -18.63 8.62
C LEU A 182 -7.32 -20.02 8.51
N SER A 183 -8.28 -20.36 9.37
CA SER A 183 -8.87 -21.70 9.47
C SER A 183 -7.81 -22.81 9.54
N ASN A 184 -6.79 -22.61 10.38
CA ASN A 184 -5.64 -23.51 10.58
C ASN A 184 -4.71 -23.68 9.36
N SER A 185 -4.83 -22.83 8.35
CA SER A 185 -3.92 -22.80 7.20
C SER A 185 -3.08 -21.53 7.22
N GLU A 186 -1.77 -21.64 7.00
CA GLU A 186 -0.93 -20.46 6.82
C GLU A 186 -1.40 -19.68 5.60
N PHE A 187 -1.51 -18.35 5.75
CA PHE A 187 -1.97 -17.48 4.67
C PHE A 187 -0.86 -16.58 4.11
N LEU A 188 0.24 -16.39 4.85
CA LEU A 188 1.37 -15.56 4.40
C LEU A 188 2.11 -16.22 3.23
N GLY A 189 2.45 -15.44 2.21
CA GLY A 189 3.21 -15.91 1.04
C GLY A 189 2.39 -16.67 -0.01
N LYS A 190 1.07 -16.80 0.17
CA LYS A 190 0.16 -17.39 -0.82
C LYS A 190 -0.32 -16.38 -1.84
N VAL A 191 -0.65 -16.86 -3.05
CA VAL A 191 -1.24 -16.03 -4.10
C VAL A 191 -2.67 -15.67 -3.71
N ARG A 192 -3.17 -14.48 -4.11
CA ARG A 192 -4.52 -13.99 -3.77
C ARG A 192 -5.64 -14.99 -4.11
N ASP A 193 -5.50 -15.69 -5.23
CA ASP A 193 -6.51 -16.64 -5.73
C ASP A 193 -6.53 -17.96 -4.92
N GLU A 194 -5.47 -18.24 -4.16
CA GLU A 194 -5.36 -19.43 -3.29
C GLU A 194 -5.93 -19.20 -1.90
N LEU A 195 -6.21 -17.93 -1.54
CA LEU A 195 -6.80 -17.59 -0.26
C LEU A 195 -8.30 -17.88 -0.29
N PRO A 196 -8.85 -18.55 0.73
CA PRO A 196 -10.29 -18.81 0.81
C PRO A 196 -11.03 -17.55 1.27
N LEU A 197 -10.75 -16.39 0.68
CA LEU A 197 -11.26 -15.07 1.04
C LEU A 197 -11.80 -14.35 -0.19
N SER A 198 -12.94 -13.66 -0.06
CA SER A 198 -13.43 -12.75 -1.10
C SER A 198 -12.50 -11.55 -1.29
N THR A 199 -12.59 -10.86 -2.43
CA THR A 199 -11.79 -9.65 -2.69
C THR A 199 -11.99 -8.58 -1.60
N GLY A 200 -13.21 -8.41 -1.10
CA GLY A 200 -13.50 -7.48 0.00
C GLY A 200 -12.83 -7.89 1.31
N GLU A 201 -12.89 -9.18 1.66
CA GLU A 201 -12.22 -9.74 2.85
C GLU A 201 -10.70 -9.56 2.77
N GLN A 202 -10.10 -9.84 1.62
CA GLN A 202 -8.65 -9.67 1.40
C GLN A 202 -8.24 -8.20 1.54
N ASN A 203 -9.00 -7.27 0.96
CA ASN A 203 -8.73 -5.84 1.07
C ASN A 203 -8.88 -5.35 2.51
N PHE A 204 -9.89 -5.82 3.25
CA PHE A 204 -10.10 -5.47 4.65
C PHE A 204 -8.96 -5.96 5.54
N LEU A 205 -8.54 -7.22 5.34
CA LEU A 205 -7.40 -7.81 6.04
C LEU A 205 -6.12 -7.00 5.79
N SER A 206 -5.82 -6.71 4.51
CA SER A 206 -4.66 -5.92 4.11
C SER A 206 -4.67 -4.54 4.76
N LEU A 207 -5.80 -3.84 4.74
CA LEU A 207 -5.94 -2.51 5.32
C LEU A 207 -5.76 -2.52 6.85
N THR A 208 -6.26 -3.56 7.52
CA THR A 208 -6.10 -3.71 8.99
C THR A 208 -4.63 -3.86 9.37
N PHE A 209 -3.84 -4.62 8.60
CA PHE A 209 -2.39 -4.72 8.82
C PHE A 209 -1.66 -3.40 8.55
N GLU A 210 -2.06 -2.64 7.53
CA GLU A 210 -1.49 -1.30 7.30
C GLU A 210 -1.81 -0.34 8.46
N PHE A 211 -2.99 -0.43 9.09
CA PHE A 211 -3.28 0.34 10.31
C PHE A 211 -2.42 -0.05 11.50
N LEU A 212 -2.10 -1.34 11.69
CA LEU A 212 -1.15 -1.76 12.73
C LEU A 212 0.25 -1.21 12.48
N LYS A 213 0.70 -1.32 11.22
CA LYS A 213 1.99 -0.76 10.81
C LYS A 213 2.04 0.74 11.07
N ALA A 214 0.98 1.47 10.74
CA ALA A 214 0.86 2.90 11.01
C ALA A 214 0.77 3.22 12.51
N LYS A 215 0.09 2.39 13.32
CA LYS A 215 0.03 2.51 14.79
C LYS A 215 1.43 2.44 15.39
N ASN A 216 2.23 1.46 14.95
CA ASN A 216 3.55 1.15 15.50
C ASN A 216 4.69 1.98 14.88
N SER A 217 4.43 2.68 13.77
CA SER A 217 5.37 3.63 13.18
C SER A 217 5.68 4.76 14.16
N SER A 218 6.91 5.29 14.14
CA SER A 218 7.28 6.51 14.89
C SER A 218 6.61 7.78 14.32
N CYS A 219 6.09 7.73 13.08
CA CYS A 219 5.44 8.86 12.43
C CYS A 219 4.21 9.34 13.23
N PRO A 220 4.06 10.65 13.51
CA PRO A 220 2.97 11.18 14.34
C PRO A 220 1.64 11.36 13.59
N ILE A 221 1.69 11.40 12.25
CA ILE A 221 0.55 11.67 11.37
C ILE A 221 0.36 10.48 10.44
N VAL A 222 -0.90 10.06 10.26
CA VAL A 222 -1.31 9.04 9.29
C VAL A 222 -2.23 9.72 8.28
N ILE A 223 -1.92 9.56 6.98
CA ILE A 223 -2.74 10.03 5.88
C ILE A 223 -3.42 8.81 5.27
N ILE A 224 -4.74 8.88 5.10
CA ILE A 224 -5.56 7.78 4.60
C ILE A 224 -6.36 8.31 3.41
N ASP A 225 -6.22 7.67 2.26
CA ASP A 225 -6.91 8.03 1.03
C ASP A 225 -8.11 7.09 0.81
N ASP A 226 -9.31 7.66 0.75
CA ASP A 226 -10.59 7.00 0.47
C ASP A 226 -10.77 5.59 1.09
N PRO A 227 -10.74 5.47 2.43
CA PRO A 227 -10.65 4.16 3.09
C PRO A 227 -11.85 3.24 2.92
N ILE A 228 -13.01 3.78 2.50
CA ILE A 228 -14.29 3.06 2.53
C ILE A 228 -14.92 2.85 1.14
N SER A 229 -14.34 3.41 0.08
CA SER A 229 -15.01 3.53 -1.23
C SER A 229 -15.24 2.18 -1.91
N SER A 230 -14.40 1.19 -1.64
CA SER A 230 -14.45 -0.15 -2.25
C SER A 230 -15.20 -1.20 -1.41
N PHE A 231 -15.86 -0.78 -0.33
CA PHE A 231 -16.44 -1.69 0.66
C PHE A 231 -17.97 -1.60 0.72
N ASP A 232 -18.61 -2.73 1.00
CA ASP A 232 -20.03 -2.74 1.36
C ASP A 232 -20.27 -2.09 2.74
N SER A 233 -21.54 -1.83 3.08
CA SER A 233 -21.91 -1.13 4.32
C SER A 233 -21.38 -1.80 5.60
N ILE A 234 -21.22 -3.12 5.63
CA ILE A 234 -20.71 -3.85 6.80
C ILE A 234 -19.21 -3.55 6.96
N TYR A 235 -18.45 -3.68 5.88
CA TYR A 235 -17.01 -3.41 5.90
C TYR A 235 -16.68 -1.92 6.07
N LYS A 236 -17.47 -1.00 5.48
CA LYS A 236 -17.31 0.45 5.70
C LYS A 236 -17.28 0.77 7.19
N ASN A 237 -18.25 0.25 7.96
CA ASN A 237 -18.34 0.50 9.39
C ASN A 237 -17.12 -0.05 10.16
N LYS A 238 -16.67 -1.25 9.81
CA LYS A 238 -15.52 -1.91 10.42
C LYS A 238 -14.21 -1.17 10.16
N VAL A 239 -14.01 -0.70 8.93
CA VAL A 239 -12.84 0.13 8.57
C VAL A 239 -12.82 1.41 9.40
N VAL A 240 -13.97 2.10 9.52
CA VAL A 240 -14.06 3.32 10.33
C VAL A 240 -13.77 3.05 11.81
N TYR A 241 -14.31 1.95 12.35
CA TYR A 241 -14.00 1.52 13.71
C TYR A 241 -12.50 1.26 13.91
N ALA A 242 -11.86 0.57 12.96
CA ALA A 242 -10.42 0.33 12.98
C ALA A 242 -9.60 1.62 12.96
N ILE A 243 -9.95 2.57 12.08
CA ILE A 243 -9.29 3.90 12.04
C ILE A 243 -9.40 4.61 13.39
N VAL A 244 -10.58 4.61 14.01
CA VAL A 244 -10.78 5.34 15.26
C VAL A 244 -10.06 4.66 16.42
N LYS A 245 -10.14 3.33 16.53
CA LYS A 245 -9.57 2.56 17.65
C LYS A 245 -8.06 2.36 17.52
N MET A 246 -7.58 1.86 16.40
CA MET A 246 -6.16 1.50 16.25
C MET A 246 -5.28 2.74 16.17
N LEU A 247 -5.76 3.79 15.52
CA LEU A 247 -5.01 5.03 15.29
C LEU A 247 -5.41 6.16 16.25
N HIS A 248 -6.07 5.87 17.38
CA HIS A 248 -6.55 6.90 18.33
C HIS A 248 -5.44 7.81 18.87
N ARG A 249 -4.21 7.30 18.98
CA ARG A 249 -3.04 8.06 19.46
C ARG A 249 -2.33 8.87 18.37
N LYS A 250 -2.75 8.74 17.10
CA LYS A 250 -2.14 9.41 15.95
C LYS A 250 -3.03 10.53 15.44
N LYS A 251 -2.41 11.58 14.90
CA LYS A 251 -3.14 12.57 14.09
C LYS A 251 -3.50 11.91 12.76
N ARG A 252 -4.74 12.03 12.33
CA ARG A 252 -5.25 11.37 11.13
C ARG A 252 -5.75 12.43 10.17
N ILE A 253 -5.31 12.36 8.92
CA ILE A 253 -5.84 13.13 7.80
C ILE A 253 -6.50 12.11 6.88
N ILE A 254 -7.80 12.25 6.66
CA ILE A 254 -8.54 11.34 5.79
C ILE A 254 -9.02 12.15 4.59
N LEU A 255 -8.61 11.74 3.41
CA LEU A 255 -9.10 12.28 2.15
C LEU A 255 -10.28 11.41 1.73
N THR A 256 -11.43 12.03 1.46
CA THR A 256 -12.56 11.28 0.92
C THR A 256 -13.49 12.11 0.07
N HIS A 257 -14.10 11.46 -0.91
CA HIS A 257 -15.28 11.97 -1.62
C HIS A 257 -16.59 11.38 -1.07
N ASN A 258 -16.52 10.42 -0.14
CA ASN A 258 -17.68 9.68 0.35
C ASN A 258 -18.23 10.26 1.65
N THR A 259 -19.39 10.93 1.57
CA THR A 259 -20.06 11.54 2.73
C THR A 259 -20.57 10.53 3.76
N ASP A 260 -20.74 9.24 3.40
CA ASP A 260 -21.03 8.18 4.37
C ASP A 260 -19.94 8.08 5.44
N LEU A 261 -18.67 8.35 5.07
CA LEU A 261 -17.56 8.32 6.03
C LEU A 261 -17.82 9.28 7.18
N LEU A 262 -18.33 10.47 6.88
CA LEU A 262 -18.61 11.52 7.86
C LEU A 262 -19.69 11.06 8.85
N ARG A 263 -20.73 10.39 8.34
CA ARG A 263 -21.83 9.81 9.14
C ARG A 263 -21.33 8.66 10.02
N LEU A 264 -20.50 7.77 9.46
CA LEU A 264 -19.93 6.64 10.19
C LEU A 264 -18.98 7.10 11.29
N LEU A 265 -18.11 8.08 11.02
CA LEU A 265 -17.21 8.66 12.02
C LEU A 265 -17.99 9.31 13.18
N ASP A 266 -19.02 10.10 12.88
CA ASP A 266 -19.85 10.73 13.93
C ASP A 266 -20.65 9.68 14.73
N GLY A 267 -21.12 8.63 14.08
CA GLY A 267 -21.78 7.49 14.72
C GLY A 267 -20.87 6.70 15.67
N GLN A 268 -19.58 6.58 15.35
CA GLN A 268 -18.59 5.95 16.24
C GLN A 268 -18.26 6.84 17.43
N TYR A 269 -17.93 8.11 17.17
CA TYR A 269 -17.63 9.10 18.19
C TYR A 269 -18.10 10.48 17.73
N LYS A 270 -19.08 11.03 18.44
CA LYS A 270 -19.65 12.35 18.11
C LYS A 270 -18.57 13.42 18.05
N ARG A 271 -18.58 14.22 16.99
CA ARG A 271 -17.66 15.37 16.79
C ARG A 271 -16.18 15.00 16.84
N CYS A 272 -15.81 13.81 16.38
CA CYS A 272 -14.43 13.32 16.42
C CYS A 272 -13.51 13.85 15.30
N TYR A 273 -14.02 14.65 14.37
CA TYR A 273 -13.28 15.18 13.23
C TYR A 273 -13.58 16.67 12.97
N LYS A 274 -12.67 17.31 12.24
CA LYS A 274 -12.85 18.62 11.63
C LYS A 274 -12.95 18.43 10.12
N LEU A 275 -14.00 18.95 9.51
CA LEU A 275 -14.19 18.84 8.06
C LEU A 275 -13.57 20.02 7.32
N TYR A 276 -12.85 19.72 6.23
CA TYR A 276 -12.30 20.70 5.31
C TYR A 276 -12.71 20.32 3.89
N LEU A 277 -13.13 21.31 3.11
CA LEU A 277 -13.28 21.16 1.67
C LEU A 277 -11.92 21.46 1.03
N LEU A 278 -11.49 20.61 0.11
CA LEU A 278 -10.29 20.83 -0.68
C LEU A 278 -10.71 21.41 -2.03
N ASN A 279 -10.28 22.63 -2.34
CA ASN A 279 -10.50 23.24 -3.65
C ASN A 279 -9.17 23.62 -4.30
N ASN A 280 -9.07 23.43 -5.61
CA ASN A 280 -7.90 23.78 -6.41
C ASN A 280 -8.34 24.20 -7.83
N THR A 281 -9.20 25.21 -7.89
CA THR A 281 -9.79 25.74 -9.13
C THR A 281 -9.37 27.19 -9.31
N ASP A 282 -8.87 27.54 -10.50
CA ASP A 282 -8.44 28.90 -10.79
C ASP A 282 -9.60 29.90 -10.63
N GLY A 283 -9.32 31.06 -10.03
CA GLY A 283 -10.32 32.09 -9.74
C GLY A 283 -11.21 31.85 -8.51
N GLU A 284 -10.97 30.80 -7.73
CA GLU A 284 -11.76 30.48 -6.52
C GLU A 284 -10.96 30.57 -5.20
N GLU A 285 -11.67 30.42 -4.08
CA GLU A 285 -11.04 30.15 -2.79
C GLU A 285 -10.41 28.76 -2.83
N ASN A 286 -9.08 28.70 -2.82
CA ASN A 286 -8.29 27.47 -2.95
C ASN A 286 -7.62 27.06 -1.64
N GLY A 287 -7.34 25.77 -1.52
CA GLY A 287 -6.72 25.16 -0.34
C GLY A 287 -7.72 24.38 0.52
N PHE A 288 -7.45 24.31 1.81
CA PHE A 288 -8.27 23.60 2.79
C PHE A 288 -9.25 24.56 3.47
N ILE A 289 -10.47 24.62 2.97
CA ILE A 289 -11.53 25.50 3.47
C ILE A 289 -12.22 24.80 4.64
N ARG A 290 -12.07 25.33 5.85
CA ARG A 290 -12.67 24.73 7.04
C ARG A 290 -14.18 24.94 7.05
N LEU A 291 -14.94 23.86 7.20
CA LEU A 291 -16.36 23.95 7.48
C LEU A 291 -16.61 24.16 8.98
N ASN A 292 -17.63 24.95 9.30
CA ASN A 292 -18.03 25.16 10.67
C ASN A 292 -18.84 23.96 11.19
N ASN A 293 -18.89 23.79 12.51
CA ASN A 293 -19.53 22.63 13.13
C ASN A 293 -21.05 22.59 12.89
N LYS A 294 -21.71 23.76 12.71
CA LYS A 294 -23.16 23.80 12.46
C LYS A 294 -23.47 23.21 11.09
N GLU A 295 -22.72 23.60 10.06
CA GLU A 295 -22.87 23.07 8.70
C GLU A 295 -22.43 21.61 8.58
N GLN A 296 -21.40 21.21 9.31
CA GLN A 296 -21.02 19.79 9.40
C GLN A 296 -22.17 18.93 9.95
N ASP A 297 -22.85 19.37 11.02
CA ASP A 297 -23.99 18.64 11.58
C ASP A 297 -25.17 18.58 10.58
N MET A 298 -25.42 19.64 9.81
CA MET A 298 -26.46 19.67 8.76
C MET A 298 -26.14 18.75 7.58
N LEU A 299 -24.86 18.61 7.21
CA LEU A 299 -24.41 17.77 6.10
C LEU A 299 -24.68 16.28 6.35
N ILE A 300 -24.55 15.83 7.61
CA ILE A 300 -24.64 14.41 7.97
C ILE A 300 -25.99 13.99 8.55
N SER A 301 -26.86 14.96 8.88
CA SER A 301 -28.15 14.72 9.54
C SER A 301 -29.28 15.57 8.95
N LEU A 302 -30.24 14.89 8.33
CA LEU A 302 -31.48 15.51 7.86
C LEU A 302 -32.26 16.16 9.01
N GLU A 303 -32.26 15.57 10.21
CA GLU A 303 -32.90 16.18 11.39
C GLU A 303 -32.31 17.56 11.71
N LYS A 304 -30.98 17.68 11.68
CA LYS A 304 -30.27 18.93 11.95
C LYS A 304 -30.48 19.96 10.84
N LEU A 305 -30.49 19.52 9.59
CA LEU A 305 -30.82 20.36 8.44
C LEU A 305 -32.26 20.92 8.57
N LEU A 306 -33.23 20.07 8.85
CA LEU A 306 -34.62 20.48 9.05
C LEU A 306 -34.77 21.40 10.26
N ALA A 307 -34.09 21.13 11.36
CA ALA A 307 -34.08 22.02 12.52
C ALA A 307 -33.51 23.41 12.17
N ALA A 308 -32.51 23.48 11.28
CA ALA A 308 -31.98 24.74 10.80
C ALA A 308 -33.02 25.53 10.00
N PHE A 309 -33.75 24.86 9.08
CA PHE A 309 -34.87 25.47 8.34
C PHE A 309 -36.07 25.82 9.21
N ARG A 310 -36.21 25.25 10.40
CA ARG A 310 -37.28 25.63 11.34
C ARG A 310 -36.96 26.88 12.16
N GLY A 311 -35.75 27.44 12.09
CA GLY A 311 -35.49 28.72 12.76
C GLY A 311 -34.02 29.11 12.89
N ALA A 312 -33.08 28.18 13.00
CA ALA A 312 -31.70 28.52 13.35
C ALA A 312 -30.98 29.41 12.31
N ILE A 313 -31.48 29.48 11.08
CA ILE A 313 -30.91 30.31 10.02
C ILE A 313 -31.65 31.63 9.81
N PHE A 314 -32.77 31.87 10.48
CA PHE A 314 -33.67 32.98 10.16
C PHE A 314 -33.01 34.35 10.28
N ASP A 315 -32.27 34.58 11.37
CA ASP A 315 -31.50 35.82 11.60
C ASP A 315 -30.39 36.05 10.56
N HIS A 316 -30.09 35.02 9.77
CA HIS A 316 -29.01 35.02 8.78
C HIS A 316 -29.54 35.06 7.34
N ILE A 317 -30.86 35.12 7.12
CA ILE A 317 -31.46 35.30 5.79
C ILE A 317 -31.28 36.74 5.35
N LYS A 318 -30.61 36.95 4.21
CA LYS A 318 -30.38 38.28 3.63
C LYS A 318 -31.48 38.72 2.66
N ASP A 319 -31.98 37.78 1.87
CA ASP A 319 -33.10 38.00 0.95
C ASP A 319 -34.11 36.85 1.09
N VAL A 320 -35.23 37.14 1.75
CA VAL A 320 -36.28 36.14 2.02
C VAL A 320 -36.93 35.64 0.73
N ASN A 321 -37.07 36.48 -0.29
CA ASN A 321 -37.71 36.09 -1.55
C ASN A 321 -36.82 35.11 -2.32
N LEU A 322 -35.53 35.43 -2.44
CA LEU A 322 -34.56 34.54 -3.10
C LEU A 322 -34.32 33.28 -2.29
N PHE A 323 -34.33 33.37 -0.96
CA PHE A 323 -34.31 32.21 -0.08
C PHE A 323 -35.48 31.25 -0.39
N LEU A 324 -36.72 31.74 -0.40
CA LEU A 324 -37.88 30.91 -0.69
C LEU A 324 -37.82 30.29 -2.11
N ILE A 325 -37.39 31.05 -3.12
CA ILE A 325 -37.23 30.54 -4.50
C ILE A 325 -36.17 29.44 -4.55
N SER A 326 -35.01 29.65 -3.91
CA SER A 326 -33.92 28.67 -3.86
C SER A 326 -34.31 27.38 -3.14
N MET A 327 -35.31 27.44 -2.25
CA MET A 327 -35.80 26.29 -1.51
C MET A 327 -36.80 25.44 -2.30
N ILE A 328 -37.35 25.90 -3.42
CA ILE A 328 -38.38 25.18 -4.19
C ILE A 328 -37.97 23.73 -4.51
N PRO A 329 -36.76 23.45 -5.06
CA PRO A 329 -36.38 22.08 -5.41
C PRO A 329 -36.31 21.17 -4.17
N PHE A 330 -35.77 21.68 -3.06
CA PHE A 330 -35.71 20.92 -1.80
C PHE A 330 -37.09 20.72 -1.18
N MET A 331 -37.94 21.74 -1.13
CA MET A 331 -39.31 21.65 -0.64
C MET A 331 -40.12 20.62 -1.42
N ARG A 332 -40.00 20.61 -2.76
CA ARG A 332 -40.67 19.62 -3.60
C ARG A 332 -40.16 18.21 -3.31
N GLY A 333 -38.84 18.02 -3.26
CA GLY A 333 -38.24 16.71 -2.96
C GLY A 333 -38.63 16.19 -1.58
N TYR A 334 -38.57 17.05 -0.56
CA TYR A 334 -38.96 16.71 0.80
C TYR A 334 -40.45 16.41 0.93
N ALA A 335 -41.33 17.20 0.28
CA ALA A 335 -42.76 16.94 0.21
C ALA A 335 -43.07 15.55 -0.39
N ASN A 336 -42.34 15.17 -1.44
CA ASN A 336 -42.47 13.84 -2.05
C ASN A 336 -42.03 12.73 -1.08
N ILE A 337 -40.92 12.91 -0.35
CA ILE A 337 -40.41 11.95 0.64
C ILE A 337 -41.41 11.71 1.78
N ILE A 338 -42.10 12.76 2.25
CA ILE A 338 -43.14 12.64 3.28
C ILE A 338 -44.52 12.29 2.70
N ASN A 339 -44.60 11.95 1.40
CA ASN A 339 -45.82 11.59 0.69
C ASN A 339 -46.92 12.69 0.71
N ASN A 340 -46.53 13.97 0.74
CA ASN A 340 -47.44 15.10 0.56
C ASN A 340 -47.60 15.39 -0.94
N VAL A 341 -48.47 14.61 -1.59
CA VAL A 341 -48.72 14.67 -3.04
C VAL A 341 -49.26 16.04 -3.46
N ASN A 342 -50.18 16.63 -2.67
CA ASN A 342 -50.76 17.93 -2.98
C ASN A 342 -49.69 19.03 -3.06
N LEU A 343 -48.80 19.09 -2.07
CA LEU A 343 -47.73 20.07 -2.04
C LEU A 343 -46.70 19.80 -3.15
N THR A 344 -46.41 18.54 -3.43
CA THR A 344 -45.52 18.13 -4.52
C THR A 344 -46.06 18.60 -5.88
N ASP A 345 -47.35 18.42 -6.14
CA ASP A 345 -48.00 18.83 -7.39
C ASP A 345 -48.08 20.36 -7.52
N ARG A 346 -48.33 21.06 -6.40
CA ARG A 346 -48.29 22.53 -6.34
C ARG A 346 -46.90 23.06 -6.71
N LEU A 347 -45.86 22.60 -6.01
CA LEU A 347 -44.48 23.04 -6.26
C LEU A 347 -43.99 22.64 -7.65
N THR A 348 -44.50 21.54 -8.21
CA THR A 348 -44.18 21.13 -9.59
C THR A 348 -44.62 22.17 -10.64
N GLN A 349 -45.63 23.01 -10.35
CA GLN A 349 -46.04 24.06 -11.29
C GLN A 349 -45.00 25.18 -11.48
N VAL A 350 -44.03 25.31 -10.56
CA VAL A 350 -42.93 26.30 -10.67
C VAL A 350 -41.57 25.64 -10.90
N MET A 351 -41.55 24.34 -11.22
CA MET A 351 -40.34 23.55 -11.50
C MET A 351 -40.13 23.28 -13.00
N HIS A 352 -41.12 23.61 -13.83
CA HIS A 352 -41.10 23.38 -15.27
C HIS A 352 -41.30 24.67 -16.06
N GLY A 353 -40.44 24.93 -17.05
CA GLY A 353 -40.36 26.22 -17.74
C GLY A 353 -41.59 26.61 -18.56
N TYR A 354 -42.37 25.63 -18.97
CA TYR A 354 -43.58 25.80 -19.78
C TYR A 354 -44.86 25.99 -18.95
N LYS A 355 -44.77 25.99 -17.62
CA LYS A 355 -45.91 26.21 -16.74
C LYS A 355 -46.18 27.70 -16.51
N SER A 356 -47.44 28.04 -16.30
CA SER A 356 -47.89 29.43 -16.12
C SER A 356 -48.57 29.71 -14.78
N ASP A 357 -48.82 28.68 -13.98
CA ASP A 357 -49.53 28.85 -12.70
C ASP A 357 -48.67 29.62 -11.70
N LYS A 358 -49.36 30.27 -10.74
CA LYS A 358 -48.74 30.89 -9.57
C LYS A 358 -48.84 29.96 -8.38
N VAL A 359 -47.76 29.90 -7.61
CA VAL A 359 -47.68 29.06 -6.41
C VAL A 359 -47.24 29.92 -5.24
N ASP A 360 -47.99 29.86 -4.14
CA ASP A 360 -47.61 30.47 -2.88
C ASP A 360 -46.51 29.64 -2.20
N ILE A 361 -45.25 30.02 -2.45
CA ILE A 361 -44.08 29.29 -1.97
C ILE A 361 -43.76 29.61 -0.50
N ALA A 362 -44.24 30.73 0.04
CA ALA A 362 -44.16 30.99 1.48
C ALA A 362 -45.08 30.04 2.24
N LYS A 363 -46.34 29.87 1.81
CA LYS A 363 -47.23 28.87 2.43
C LYS A 363 -46.67 27.46 2.33
N ALA A 364 -46.07 27.10 1.19
CA ALA A 364 -45.40 25.81 1.03
C ALA A 364 -44.26 25.61 2.04
N TYR A 365 -43.46 26.64 2.28
CA TYR A 365 -42.39 26.61 3.27
C TYR A 365 -42.95 26.45 4.70
N ILE A 366 -43.94 27.25 5.06
CA ILE A 366 -44.57 27.22 6.39
C ILE A 366 -45.24 25.87 6.65
N GLU A 367 -45.86 25.26 5.64
CA GLU A 367 -46.45 23.91 5.72
C GLU A 367 -45.40 22.84 6.06
N LEU A 368 -44.16 22.96 5.55
CA LEU A 368 -43.09 21.98 5.75
C LEU A 368 -42.25 22.24 7.01
N PHE A 369 -42.00 23.50 7.34
CA PHE A 369 -41.01 23.90 8.35
C PHE A 369 -41.56 24.85 9.42
N GLY A 370 -42.79 25.34 9.28
CA GLY A 370 -43.33 26.36 10.18
C GLY A 370 -42.71 27.74 9.96
N ASN A 371 -43.03 28.67 10.85
CA ASN A 371 -42.60 30.08 10.76
C ASN A 371 -42.33 30.65 12.16
N ASN A 372 -41.28 30.16 12.81
CA ASN A 372 -40.86 30.74 14.08
C ASN A 372 -40.51 32.22 13.89
N ASP A 373 -40.90 33.05 14.86
CA ASP A 373 -40.62 34.50 14.86
C ASP A 373 -41.16 35.30 13.66
N ASN A 374 -42.08 34.72 12.86
CA ASN A 374 -42.75 35.34 11.72
C ASN A 374 -41.78 35.97 10.68
N ILE A 375 -40.64 35.31 10.44
CA ILE A 375 -39.60 35.80 9.52
C ILE A 375 -39.99 35.54 8.05
N ILE A 376 -40.68 34.43 7.79
CA ILE A 376 -41.23 34.13 6.47
C ILE A 376 -42.56 34.91 6.31
N PRO A 377 -42.83 35.57 5.18
CA PRO A 377 -44.11 36.24 4.97
C PRO A 377 -45.27 35.23 4.92
N ASP A 378 -46.47 35.66 5.30
CA ASP A 378 -47.68 34.80 5.28
C ASP A 378 -48.05 34.30 3.87
N SER A 379 -47.61 35.02 2.84
CA SER A 379 -47.85 34.68 1.45
C SER A 379 -46.76 35.26 0.55
N TYR A 380 -46.28 34.45 -0.39
CA TYR A 380 -45.41 34.88 -1.47
C TYR A 380 -45.69 34.03 -2.70
N GLU A 381 -46.49 34.56 -3.62
CA GLU A 381 -46.85 33.89 -4.87
C GLU A 381 -45.83 34.18 -5.97
N VAL A 382 -45.33 33.12 -6.61
CA VAL A 382 -44.43 33.22 -7.76
C VAL A 382 -44.92 32.35 -8.91
N SER A 383 -44.69 32.82 -10.13
CA SER A 383 -44.77 32.05 -11.37
C SER A 383 -43.37 31.78 -11.92
N VAL A 384 -43.28 30.90 -12.93
CA VAL A 384 -42.04 30.69 -13.70
C VAL A 384 -41.48 32.00 -14.26
N SER A 385 -42.35 32.90 -14.74
CA SER A 385 -41.91 34.19 -15.28
C SER A 385 -41.34 35.11 -14.20
N ASP A 386 -41.89 35.07 -12.97
CA ASP A 386 -41.36 35.84 -11.84
C ASP A 386 -39.98 35.33 -11.42
N ILE A 387 -39.75 34.01 -11.45
CA ILE A 387 -38.44 33.39 -11.16
C ILE A 387 -37.43 33.77 -12.25
N LEU A 388 -37.80 33.69 -13.52
CA LEU A 388 -36.93 34.03 -14.66
C LEU A 388 -36.61 35.53 -14.76
N ALA A 389 -37.38 36.40 -14.10
CA ALA A 389 -37.11 37.83 -14.01
C ALA A 389 -36.05 38.18 -12.95
N LYS A 390 -35.65 37.23 -12.10
CA LYS A 390 -34.61 37.43 -11.07
C LYS A 390 -33.21 37.27 -11.66
N THR A 391 -32.25 37.94 -11.04
CA THR A 391 -30.82 37.73 -11.34
C THR A 391 -30.27 36.59 -10.50
N VAL A 392 -29.48 35.72 -11.12
CA VAL A 392 -28.70 34.66 -10.46
C VAL A 392 -27.25 35.10 -10.19
N ASP A 393 -26.84 36.28 -10.67
CA ASP A 393 -25.49 36.81 -10.53
C ASP A 393 -25.29 37.59 -9.23
N GLY A 394 -24.18 37.32 -8.53
CA GLY A 394 -23.74 38.10 -7.36
C GLY A 394 -24.71 38.10 -6.18
N VAL A 395 -25.63 37.14 -6.14
CA VAL A 395 -26.64 37.02 -5.09
C VAL A 395 -25.98 36.45 -3.83
N ASN A 396 -26.34 36.97 -2.66
CA ASN A 396 -26.10 36.32 -1.37
C ASN A 396 -27.46 36.06 -0.72
N ILE A 397 -27.77 34.80 -0.42
CA ILE A 397 -29.08 34.40 0.12
C ILE A 397 -29.02 34.36 1.65
N LEU A 398 -27.90 33.88 2.19
CA LEU A 398 -27.61 33.83 3.61
C LEU A 398 -26.35 34.64 3.96
N ASP A 399 -26.14 34.85 5.25
CA ASP A 399 -24.87 35.34 5.76
C ASP A 399 -23.75 34.30 5.54
N ASN A 400 -23.00 34.49 4.45
CA ASN A 400 -21.82 33.71 4.07
C ASN A 400 -20.75 33.63 5.18
N THR A 401 -20.73 34.53 6.17
CA THR A 401 -19.79 34.42 7.31
C THR A 401 -20.21 33.35 8.32
N GLN A 402 -21.51 33.06 8.40
CA GLN A 402 -22.10 32.11 9.33
C GLN A 402 -22.45 30.78 8.67
N TYR A 403 -22.88 30.82 7.40
CA TYR A 403 -23.37 29.67 6.65
C TYR A 403 -22.81 29.65 5.22
N PRO A 404 -21.48 29.56 5.05
CA PRO A 404 -20.86 29.64 3.72
C PRO A 404 -21.27 28.51 2.78
N LEU A 405 -21.33 27.28 3.28
CA LEU A 405 -21.70 26.12 2.46
C LEU A 405 -23.19 26.12 2.12
N LEU A 406 -24.05 26.46 3.07
CA LEU A 406 -25.50 26.54 2.84
C LEU A 406 -25.85 27.72 1.92
N ASP A 407 -25.21 28.89 2.06
CA ASP A 407 -25.37 30.00 1.11
C ASP A 407 -25.02 29.54 -0.31
N LYS A 408 -23.82 28.95 -0.49
CA LYS A 408 -23.38 28.39 -1.77
C LYS A 408 -24.41 27.39 -2.32
N THR A 409 -24.92 26.51 -1.46
CA THR A 409 -25.93 25.50 -1.81
C THR A 409 -27.23 26.11 -2.33
N LEU A 410 -27.75 27.14 -1.66
CA LEU A 410 -28.97 27.83 -2.08
C LEU A 410 -28.74 28.62 -3.38
N ARG A 411 -27.59 29.29 -3.54
CA ARG A 411 -27.23 29.98 -4.80
C ARG A 411 -27.16 29.00 -5.97
N HIS A 412 -26.55 27.85 -5.76
CA HIS A 412 -26.47 26.77 -6.74
C HIS A 412 -27.86 26.24 -7.09
N SER A 413 -28.66 25.89 -6.08
CA SER A 413 -30.04 25.39 -6.26
C SER A 413 -30.89 26.36 -7.07
N PHE A 414 -30.83 27.66 -6.75
CA PHE A 414 -31.53 28.69 -7.52
C PHE A 414 -31.02 28.78 -8.97
N THR A 415 -29.71 28.72 -9.19
CA THR A 415 -29.11 28.75 -10.54
C THR A 415 -29.55 27.54 -11.37
N TYR A 416 -29.58 26.34 -10.79
CA TYR A 416 -30.06 25.13 -11.47
C TYR A 416 -31.54 25.23 -11.83
N LEU A 417 -32.38 25.70 -10.90
CA LEU A 417 -33.80 25.95 -11.16
C LEU A 417 -33.98 26.95 -12.31
N PHE A 418 -33.31 28.10 -12.24
CA PHE A 418 -33.37 29.14 -13.26
C PHE A 418 -33.00 28.62 -14.65
N LEU A 419 -31.87 27.92 -14.76
CA LEU A 419 -31.39 27.36 -16.04
C LEU A 419 -32.37 26.35 -16.62
N ARG A 420 -32.95 25.49 -15.76
CA ARG A 420 -33.96 24.52 -16.18
C ARG A 420 -35.18 25.21 -16.76
N LEU A 421 -35.75 26.16 -16.01
CA LEU A 421 -36.94 26.90 -16.42
C LEU A 421 -36.67 27.64 -17.74
N LEU A 422 -35.51 28.26 -17.88
CA LEU A 422 -35.13 28.99 -19.09
C LEU A 422 -35.07 28.08 -20.32
N VAL A 423 -34.36 26.95 -20.21
CA VAL A 423 -34.20 25.99 -21.32
C VAL A 423 -35.54 25.39 -21.71
N GLU A 424 -36.31 24.88 -20.75
CA GLU A 424 -37.61 24.27 -21.03
C GLU A 424 -38.57 25.26 -21.68
N LYS A 425 -38.68 26.48 -21.13
CA LYS A 425 -39.55 27.54 -21.67
C LYS A 425 -39.21 27.83 -23.13
N LYS A 426 -37.93 28.06 -23.42
CA LYS A 426 -37.47 28.48 -24.74
C LYS A 426 -37.58 27.38 -25.80
N LEU A 427 -37.32 26.13 -25.43
CA LEU A 427 -37.51 25.01 -26.35
C LEU A 427 -38.99 24.79 -26.67
N VAL A 428 -39.85 24.80 -25.65
CA VAL A 428 -41.29 24.60 -25.84
C VAL A 428 -41.90 25.71 -26.68
N GLU A 429 -41.55 26.97 -26.41
CA GLU A 429 -42.03 28.14 -27.18
C GLU A 429 -41.54 28.11 -28.64
N LYS A 430 -40.26 27.80 -28.88
CA LYS A 430 -39.68 27.84 -30.22
C LYS A 430 -40.17 26.69 -31.12
N PHE A 431 -40.28 25.48 -30.56
CA PHE A 431 -40.57 24.27 -31.32
C PHE A 431 -42.01 23.77 -31.16
N SER A 432 -42.86 24.51 -30.42
CA SER A 432 -44.28 24.16 -30.19
C SER A 432 -44.46 22.74 -29.66
N ILE A 433 -43.65 22.36 -28.67
CA ILE A 433 -43.59 20.99 -28.14
C ILE A 433 -44.84 20.67 -27.31
N ASP A 434 -45.45 19.50 -27.55
CA ASP A 434 -46.57 19.00 -26.74
C ASP A 434 -46.07 18.49 -25.37
N THR A 435 -46.28 19.30 -24.33
CA THR A 435 -45.86 19.01 -22.95
C THR A 435 -46.79 18.05 -22.22
N THR A 436 -47.91 17.64 -22.83
CA THR A 436 -48.74 16.54 -22.32
C THR A 436 -48.09 15.17 -22.60
N GLN A 437 -47.39 15.06 -23.73
CA GLN A 437 -46.65 13.88 -24.16
C GLN A 437 -45.20 13.90 -23.66
N TYR A 438 -44.52 15.04 -23.74
CA TYR A 438 -43.10 15.18 -23.41
C TYR A 438 -42.91 16.01 -22.12
N LYS A 439 -42.86 15.31 -20.98
CA LYS A 439 -42.83 15.94 -19.64
C LYS A 439 -41.43 16.14 -19.08
N GLN A 440 -40.48 15.29 -19.43
CA GLN A 440 -39.11 15.37 -18.92
C GLN A 440 -38.23 16.23 -19.84
N LEU A 441 -37.25 16.95 -19.27
CA LEU A 441 -36.31 17.77 -20.06
C LEU A 441 -35.65 16.98 -21.20
N GLY A 442 -35.25 15.73 -20.96
CA GLY A 442 -34.67 14.88 -22.02
C GLY A 442 -35.63 14.60 -23.17
N GLN A 443 -36.91 14.42 -22.86
CA GLN A 443 -37.96 14.22 -23.87
C GLN A 443 -38.20 15.51 -24.67
N ILE A 444 -38.22 16.66 -24.00
CA ILE A 444 -38.34 17.98 -24.63
C ILE A 444 -37.15 18.24 -25.57
N ILE A 445 -35.91 17.93 -25.14
CA ILE A 445 -34.71 18.06 -25.99
C ILE A 445 -34.81 17.17 -27.22
N SER A 446 -35.24 15.91 -27.07
CA SER A 446 -35.41 15.00 -28.22
C SER A 446 -36.51 15.46 -29.18
N ALA A 447 -37.61 16.02 -28.66
CA ALA A 447 -38.69 16.56 -29.48
C ALA A 447 -38.29 17.86 -30.21
N ALA A 448 -37.44 18.69 -29.61
CA ALA A 448 -36.90 19.91 -30.22
C ALA A 448 -35.95 19.63 -31.40
N TYR A 449 -35.25 18.50 -31.36
CA TYR A 449 -34.21 18.13 -32.33
C TYR A 449 -34.36 16.67 -32.77
N PRO A 450 -35.43 16.30 -33.50
CA PRO A 450 -35.75 14.89 -33.78
C PRO A 450 -34.87 14.25 -34.87
N ASP A 451 -34.34 15.04 -35.82
CA ASP A 451 -33.64 14.49 -37.00
C ASP A 451 -32.26 13.95 -36.65
N GLU A 452 -32.04 12.65 -36.91
CA GLU A 452 -30.77 11.95 -36.67
C GLU A 452 -29.78 12.05 -37.82
N ASN A 453 -30.19 12.65 -38.94
CA ASN A 453 -29.32 12.88 -40.11
C ASN A 453 -28.89 14.35 -40.24
N ASP A 454 -29.53 15.27 -39.53
CA ASP A 454 -29.14 16.68 -39.46
C ASP A 454 -28.05 16.91 -38.39
N ILE A 455 -26.81 17.12 -38.84
CA ILE A 455 -25.64 17.36 -38.00
C ILE A 455 -25.84 18.51 -37.01
N ILE A 456 -26.58 19.56 -37.37
CA ILE A 456 -26.82 20.72 -36.50
C ILE A 456 -27.75 20.32 -35.36
N GLN A 457 -28.83 19.59 -35.66
CA GLN A 457 -29.76 19.09 -34.64
C GLN A 457 -29.07 18.09 -33.71
N ILE A 458 -28.25 17.18 -34.25
CA ILE A 458 -27.45 16.23 -33.46
C ILE A 458 -26.52 16.98 -32.49
N LYS A 459 -25.79 17.99 -32.97
CA LYS A 459 -24.89 18.80 -32.12
C LYS A 459 -25.67 19.52 -31.01
N ASN A 460 -26.82 20.10 -31.31
CA ASN A 460 -27.65 20.79 -30.32
C ASN A 460 -28.22 19.82 -29.28
N ARG A 461 -28.66 18.63 -29.72
CA ARG A 461 -29.14 17.56 -28.85
C ARG A 461 -28.05 17.07 -27.90
N ILE A 462 -26.84 16.79 -28.40
CA ILE A 462 -25.69 16.37 -27.59
C ILE A 462 -25.30 17.48 -26.59
N ARG A 463 -25.26 18.74 -27.04
CA ARG A 463 -24.90 19.89 -26.20
C ARG A 463 -25.86 20.07 -25.02
N LEU A 464 -27.17 19.93 -25.22
CA LEU A 464 -28.14 20.05 -24.13
C LEU A 464 -28.20 18.78 -23.27
N THR A 465 -28.09 17.60 -23.88
CA THR A 465 -28.14 16.32 -23.16
C THR A 465 -26.93 16.14 -22.23
N SER A 466 -25.73 16.54 -22.66
CA SER A 466 -24.54 16.54 -21.79
C SER A 466 -24.66 17.45 -20.57
N LYS A 467 -25.52 18.49 -20.64
CA LYS A 467 -25.82 19.41 -19.53
C LYS A 467 -27.06 19.00 -18.74
N LYS A 468 -27.78 17.96 -19.17
CA LYS A 468 -29.03 17.50 -18.53
C LYS A 468 -28.79 17.09 -17.08
N THR A 469 -27.70 16.41 -16.76
CA THR A 469 -27.35 16.00 -15.39
C THR A 469 -27.31 17.21 -14.46
N LEU A 470 -26.60 18.27 -14.88
CA LEU A 470 -26.51 19.54 -14.16
C LEU A 470 -27.88 20.22 -13.98
N ILE A 471 -28.71 20.22 -15.01
CA ILE A 471 -30.00 20.94 -15.01
C ILE A 471 -31.12 20.13 -14.33
N ASN A 472 -31.05 18.80 -14.36
CA ASN A 472 -32.18 17.92 -14.03
C ASN A 472 -31.95 17.11 -12.75
N GLU A 473 -30.77 16.52 -12.53
CA GLU A 473 -30.52 15.69 -11.34
C GLU A 473 -30.46 16.53 -10.07
N PHE A 474 -29.88 17.73 -10.12
CA PHE A 474 -29.80 18.63 -8.96
C PHE A 474 -31.13 19.32 -8.61
N ASN A 475 -32.12 19.26 -9.51
CA ASN A 475 -33.47 19.75 -9.28
C ASN A 475 -34.44 18.64 -8.82
N HIS A 476 -34.05 17.37 -8.89
CA HIS A 476 -34.82 16.21 -8.44
C HIS A 476 -34.14 15.55 -7.23
N PHE A 477 -34.27 16.22 -6.10
CA PHE A 477 -33.76 15.79 -4.80
C PHE A 477 -34.56 14.60 -4.24
N GLU A 478 -34.36 13.41 -4.80
CA GLU A 478 -35.10 12.19 -4.40
C GLU A 478 -34.17 11.04 -3.97
N GLY A 479 -32.93 10.96 -4.50
CA GLY A 479 -32.00 9.86 -4.21
C GLY A 479 -31.01 10.10 -3.06
N ASN A 480 -30.52 11.34 -2.90
CA ASN A 480 -29.55 11.71 -1.86
C ASN A 480 -30.14 12.83 -1.00
N LEU A 481 -30.39 12.57 0.28
CA LEU A 481 -30.97 13.52 1.26
C LEU A 481 -30.03 14.68 1.67
N SER A 482 -28.88 14.84 1.01
CA SER A 482 -27.93 15.93 1.29
C SER A 482 -27.98 17.01 0.21
N ILE A 483 -28.58 18.17 0.52
CA ILE A 483 -28.68 19.32 -0.41
C ILE A 483 -27.32 19.89 -0.77
N PHE A 484 -26.30 19.60 0.03
CA PHE A 484 -24.96 20.18 -0.05
C PHE A 484 -24.08 19.53 -1.12
N GLN A 485 -24.35 18.26 -1.47
CA GLN A 485 -23.49 17.49 -2.39
C GLN A 485 -23.17 18.23 -3.70
N PRO A 486 -24.16 18.84 -4.40
CA PRO A 486 -23.88 19.55 -5.65
C PRO A 486 -22.97 20.77 -5.44
N ALA A 487 -23.12 21.47 -4.32
CA ALA A 487 -22.31 22.64 -4.00
C ALA A 487 -20.91 22.27 -3.48
N ILE A 488 -20.71 21.02 -3.03
CA ILE A 488 -19.39 20.48 -2.71
C ILE A 488 -18.67 20.07 -4.01
N ASP A 489 -19.37 19.38 -4.91
CA ASP A 489 -18.78 18.78 -6.11
C ASP A 489 -18.55 19.80 -7.24
N ILE A 490 -19.37 20.85 -7.31
CA ILE A 490 -19.33 21.86 -8.37
C ILE A 490 -18.82 23.20 -7.82
N THR A 491 -17.91 23.78 -8.57
CA THR A 491 -17.29 25.07 -8.28
C THR A 491 -18.16 26.22 -8.81
N ASP A 492 -18.09 27.39 -8.18
CA ASP A 492 -18.85 28.58 -8.62
C ASP A 492 -18.42 28.98 -10.05
N HIS A 493 -17.13 28.86 -10.37
CA HIS A 493 -16.58 29.12 -11.69
C HIS A 493 -17.08 28.12 -12.74
N ALA A 494 -17.08 26.81 -12.45
CA ALA A 494 -17.61 25.82 -13.39
C ALA A 494 -19.10 26.03 -13.64
N LEU A 495 -19.88 26.28 -12.59
CA LEU A 495 -21.31 26.58 -12.71
C LEU A 495 -21.54 27.88 -13.52
N GLY A 496 -20.74 28.92 -13.28
CA GLY A 496 -20.80 30.18 -14.01
C GLY A 496 -20.53 30.01 -15.51
N ASN A 497 -19.53 29.22 -15.87
CA ASN A 497 -19.21 28.89 -17.27
C ASN A 497 -20.32 28.10 -17.93
N GLU A 498 -20.84 27.07 -17.24
CA GLU A 498 -21.96 26.26 -17.72
C GLU A 498 -23.20 27.11 -17.96
N ARG A 499 -23.54 27.98 -17.01
CA ARG A 499 -24.65 28.93 -17.12
C ARG A 499 -24.49 29.85 -18.32
N THR A 500 -23.34 30.52 -18.47
CA THR A 500 -23.08 31.42 -19.61
C THR A 500 -23.22 30.68 -20.94
N ASN A 501 -22.70 29.45 -21.02
CA ASN A 501 -22.80 28.61 -22.21
C ASN A 501 -24.24 28.21 -22.56
N ILE A 502 -25.09 27.97 -21.56
CA ILE A 502 -26.51 27.64 -21.74
C ILE A 502 -27.30 28.90 -22.11
N VAL A 503 -27.15 29.99 -21.35
CA VAL A 503 -27.88 31.24 -21.59
C VAL A 503 -27.57 31.78 -22.98
N THR A 504 -26.30 31.78 -23.39
CA THR A 504 -25.89 32.20 -24.75
C THR A 504 -26.52 31.31 -25.82
N PHE A 505 -26.51 30.00 -25.62
CA PHE A 505 -27.13 29.07 -26.56
C PHE A 505 -28.63 29.33 -26.70
N VAL A 506 -29.34 29.44 -25.58
CA VAL A 506 -30.79 29.63 -25.55
C VAL A 506 -31.21 31.01 -26.07
N SER A 507 -30.37 32.04 -25.87
CA SER A 507 -30.65 33.39 -26.41
C SER A 507 -30.49 33.47 -27.93
N ASN A 508 -29.75 32.53 -28.52
CA ASN A 508 -29.56 32.42 -29.96
C ASN A 508 -30.52 31.41 -30.62
N LEU A 509 -31.44 30.82 -29.85
CA LEU A 509 -32.56 30.05 -30.38
C LEU A 509 -33.64 31.02 -30.84
#